data_AF-A0A5C7HE60-F1
#
_entry.id   AF-A0A5C7HE60-F1
#
_cell.length_a   1.000
_cell.length_b   1.000
_cell.length_c   1.000
_cell.angle_alpha   90.00
_cell.angle_beta   90.00
_cell.angle_gamma   90.00
#
_symmetry.space_group_name_H-M   'P 1'
#
loop_
_entity.id
_entity.type
_entity.pdbx_description
1 polymer ?
#
loop_
_entity_poly.entity_id
_entity_poly.type
_entity_poly.pdbx_seq_one_letter_code
_entity_poly.pdbx_strand_id
1 'polypeptide(L)'
;MSILKEKGCFLHLLESLRVGKSFSNMDRYVTIACDRGGVYRRRLKTGENMRQRKTPSRLTNCPFEVVGKKDDDVWMLTIKCGEHNHEPSQEMSDHPSCRRFTEEEVLLIRDMTVAGKRPRQILKALKQRNPSLVSDSRNVYNVKAKIRREMSSSEQDTGFIA
;
A
#
# COMPACT_ATOMS: atom_id res chain seq x y z
N MET A 1 4.48 -15.87 -33.69
CA MET A 1 4.17 -14.76 -32.75
C MET A 1 4.98 -14.98 -31.49
N SER A 2 6.26 -14.62 -31.55
CA SER A 2 7.28 -15.16 -30.66
C SER A 2 8.19 -14.03 -30.22
N ILE A 3 7.82 -13.32 -29.15
CA ILE A 3 8.76 -12.48 -28.39
C ILE A 3 8.45 -12.67 -26.90
N LEU A 4 8.73 -13.88 -26.43
CA LEU A 4 8.86 -14.23 -25.00
C LEU A 4 10.13 -15.08 -24.86
N LYS A 5 11.22 -14.58 -25.44
CA LYS A 5 12.57 -15.08 -25.22
C LYS A 5 13.46 -13.86 -25.20
N GLU A 6 13.58 -13.26 -24.03
CA GLU A 6 14.88 -12.82 -23.51
C GLU A 6 14.72 -12.39 -22.05
N LYS A 7 15.35 -13.19 -21.19
CA LYS A 7 15.87 -12.83 -19.86
C LYS A 7 14.83 -12.49 -18.78
N GLY A 8 14.47 -13.52 -18.01
CA GLY A 8 14.67 -13.53 -16.57
C GLY A 8 13.99 -12.49 -15.66
N CYS A 9 13.12 -11.61 -16.16
CA CYS A 9 12.56 -10.51 -15.37
C CYS A 9 11.04 -10.58 -15.12
N PHE A 10 10.32 -11.53 -15.73
CA PHE A 10 8.84 -11.50 -15.71
C PHE A 10 8.22 -11.98 -14.38
N LEU A 11 8.87 -12.89 -13.65
CA LEU A 11 8.37 -13.31 -12.33
C LEU A 11 8.64 -12.30 -11.22
N HIS A 12 9.76 -11.57 -11.28
CA HIS A 12 10.04 -10.51 -10.30
C HIS A 12 9.19 -9.25 -10.50
N LEU A 13 8.62 -9.03 -11.70
CA LEU A 13 7.81 -7.85 -12.00
C LEU A 13 6.41 -7.89 -11.34
N LEU A 14 5.84 -9.08 -11.14
CA LEU A 14 4.55 -9.23 -10.43
C LEU A 14 4.68 -9.10 -8.91
N GLU A 15 5.87 -9.32 -8.34
CA GLU A 15 6.13 -9.07 -6.91
C GLU A 15 6.60 -7.63 -6.62
N SER A 16 7.20 -6.95 -7.60
CA SER A 16 7.77 -5.60 -7.43
C SER A 16 6.87 -4.45 -7.90
N LEU A 17 5.96 -4.65 -8.86
CA LEU A 17 4.91 -3.67 -9.18
C LEU A 17 3.70 -3.92 -8.29
N ARG A 18 3.71 -3.36 -7.09
CA ARG A 18 2.51 -3.31 -6.23
C ARG A 18 1.54 -2.27 -6.76
N VAL A 19 0.77 -2.73 -7.74
CA VAL A 19 -0.35 -2.11 -8.43
C VAL A 19 -1.57 -1.98 -7.51
N GLY A 20 -2.36 -0.89 -7.66
CA GLY A 20 -3.67 -0.79 -7.04
C GLY A 20 -4.62 -1.88 -7.57
N LYS A 21 -5.00 -2.82 -6.71
CA LYS A 21 -5.96 -3.89 -7.02
C LYS A 21 -7.36 -3.49 -6.55
N SER A 22 -8.33 -3.58 -7.44
CA SER A 22 -9.76 -3.54 -7.09
C SER A 22 -10.44 -4.79 -7.63
N PHE A 23 -11.19 -5.47 -6.76
CA PHE A 23 -11.96 -6.66 -7.08
C PHE A 23 -13.44 -6.29 -7.28
N SER A 24 -14.13 -6.97 -8.19
CA SER A 24 -15.58 -6.82 -8.38
C SER A 24 -16.37 -7.92 -7.68
N ASN A 25 -17.70 -7.78 -7.66
CA ASN A 25 -18.64 -8.73 -7.03
C ASN A 25 -18.39 -10.14 -7.59
N MET A 26 -17.89 -11.06 -6.74
CA MET A 26 -17.45 -12.44 -7.02
C MET A 26 -15.97 -12.69 -7.44
N ASP A 27 -15.03 -11.77 -7.20
CA ASP A 27 -13.57 -11.96 -7.47
C ASP A 27 -13.21 -12.37 -8.91
N ARG A 28 -14.14 -12.22 -9.85
CA ARG A 28 -13.98 -12.57 -11.26
C ARG A 28 -13.26 -11.52 -12.09
N TYR A 29 -13.13 -10.29 -11.58
CA TYR A 29 -12.45 -9.21 -12.28
C TYR A 29 -11.47 -8.51 -11.35
N VAL A 30 -10.29 -8.21 -11.87
CA VAL A 30 -9.26 -7.43 -11.19
C VAL A 30 -8.84 -6.29 -12.09
N THR A 31 -8.77 -5.07 -11.56
CA THR A 31 -8.10 -3.96 -12.24
C THR A 31 -6.73 -3.74 -11.62
N ILE A 32 -5.75 -3.54 -12.48
CA ILE A 32 -4.35 -3.33 -12.18
C ILE A 32 -3.99 -1.93 -12.73
N ALA A 33 -3.86 -0.94 -11.84
CA ALA A 33 -3.47 0.44 -12.20
C ALA A 33 -2.14 0.90 -11.58
N CYS A 34 -1.54 1.94 -12.17
CA CYS A 34 -0.32 2.58 -11.68
C CYS A 34 -0.51 3.21 -10.29
N ASP A 35 0.54 3.22 -9.46
CA ASP A 35 0.54 3.82 -8.12
C ASP A 35 0.41 5.36 -8.13
N ARG A 36 0.66 5.99 -9.28
CA ARG A 36 0.43 7.41 -9.56
C ARG A 36 -0.88 7.67 -10.32
N GLY A 37 -1.72 6.65 -10.52
CA GLY A 37 -3.01 6.77 -11.19
C GLY A 37 -4.04 7.59 -10.41
N GLY A 38 -5.00 8.19 -11.12
CA GLY A 38 -6.12 8.93 -10.56
C GLY A 38 -5.79 10.36 -10.10
N VAL A 39 -6.80 11.01 -9.51
CA VAL A 39 -6.76 12.41 -9.07
C VAL A 39 -7.00 12.49 -7.57
N TYR A 40 -6.22 13.33 -6.88
CA TYR A 40 -6.44 13.56 -5.45
C TYR A 40 -7.79 14.22 -5.21
N ARG A 41 -8.66 13.53 -4.47
CA ARG A 41 -9.96 14.06 -4.02
C ARG A 41 -9.89 14.41 -2.54
N ARG A 42 -10.17 15.67 -2.19
CA ARG A 42 -10.31 16.08 -0.78
C ARG A 42 -11.51 15.36 -0.17
N ARG A 43 -11.29 14.63 0.94
CA ARG A 43 -12.34 13.88 1.65
C ARG A 43 -13.17 14.73 2.62
N LEU A 44 -12.73 15.94 2.96
CA LEU A 44 -13.44 16.82 3.90
C LEU A 44 -14.44 17.69 3.13
N LYS A 45 -15.73 17.42 3.36
CA LYS A 45 -16.84 18.34 3.07
C LYS A 45 -16.75 19.51 4.07
N THR A 46 -16.95 20.72 3.55
CA THR A 46 -17.17 22.01 4.22
C THR A 46 -17.26 21.97 5.77
N GLY A 47 -16.23 22.48 6.45
CA GLY A 47 -16.20 22.66 7.92
C GLY A 47 -14.88 23.29 8.39
N GLU A 48 -14.93 24.10 9.45
CA GLU A 48 -13.88 25.04 9.91
C GLU A 48 -12.52 24.44 10.29
N ASN A 49 -12.40 23.11 10.40
CA ASN A 49 -11.14 22.44 10.71
C ASN A 49 -10.45 21.90 9.45
N MET A 50 -10.07 22.81 8.56
CA MET A 50 -9.40 22.50 7.29
C MET A 50 -7.92 22.15 7.53
N ARG A 51 -7.63 20.91 7.90
CA ARG A 51 -6.23 20.42 7.89
C ARG A 51 -5.76 20.24 6.45
N GLN A 52 -5.32 21.34 5.82
CA GLN A 52 -4.75 21.32 4.48
C GLN A 52 -3.42 20.55 4.49
N ARG A 53 -3.28 19.61 3.57
CA ARG A 53 -1.99 18.96 3.33
C ARG A 53 -1.10 19.97 2.62
N LYS A 54 -0.03 20.41 3.28
CA LYS A 54 0.96 21.34 2.69
C LYS A 54 1.76 20.74 1.52
N THR A 55 1.72 19.42 1.34
CA THR A 55 2.44 18.71 0.28
C THR A 55 1.51 18.33 -0.87
N PRO A 56 1.96 18.49 -2.13
CA PRO A 56 1.20 18.07 -3.29
C PRO A 56 0.98 16.55 -3.29
N SER A 57 -0.08 16.13 -3.98
CA SER A 57 -0.34 14.71 -4.21
C SER A 57 0.72 14.12 -5.15
N ARG A 58 1.04 12.84 -4.96
CA ARG A 58 1.89 12.08 -5.89
C ARG A 58 1.14 11.57 -7.13
N LEU A 59 -0.19 11.68 -7.13
CA LEU A 59 -1.01 11.19 -8.22
C LEU A 59 -0.89 12.12 -9.43
N THR A 60 -0.53 11.58 -10.59
CA THR A 60 -0.34 12.29 -11.86
C THR A 60 -1.46 11.99 -12.86
N ASN A 61 -2.53 11.33 -12.41
CA ASN A 61 -3.57 10.80 -13.28
C ASN A 61 -2.99 9.88 -14.38
N CYS A 62 -2.01 9.05 -14.02
CA CYS A 62 -1.38 8.10 -14.94
C CYS A 62 -2.44 7.19 -15.59
N PRO A 63 -2.46 7.06 -16.94
CA PRO A 63 -3.51 6.31 -17.65
C PRO A 63 -3.27 4.80 -17.68
N PHE A 64 -2.10 4.32 -17.25
CA PHE A 64 -1.76 2.89 -17.25
C PHE A 64 -2.80 2.06 -16.48
N GLU A 65 -3.41 1.10 -17.19
CA GLU A 65 -4.43 0.21 -16.68
C GLU A 65 -4.41 -1.14 -17.41
N VAL A 66 -4.41 -2.22 -16.63
CA VAL A 66 -4.58 -3.60 -17.07
C VAL A 66 -5.81 -4.16 -16.38
N VAL A 67 -6.65 -4.89 -17.10
CA VAL A 67 -7.83 -5.54 -16.55
C VAL A 67 -7.69 -7.04 -16.69
N GLY A 68 -7.80 -7.74 -15.57
CA GLY A 68 -7.87 -9.19 -15.52
C GLY A 68 -9.30 -9.67 -15.38
N LYS A 69 -9.66 -10.71 -16.13
CA LYS A 69 -10.89 -11.48 -15.96
C LYS A 69 -10.53 -12.92 -15.66
N LYS A 70 -11.18 -13.51 -14.67
CA LYS A 70 -11.09 -14.92 -14.33
C LYS A 70 -12.19 -15.70 -15.06
N ASP A 71 -11.79 -16.73 -15.79
CA ASP A 71 -12.67 -17.63 -16.56
C ASP A 71 -12.18 -19.06 -16.32
N ASP A 72 -13.02 -19.93 -15.74
CA ASP A 72 -12.69 -21.33 -15.40
C ASP A 72 -11.31 -21.51 -14.72
N ASP A 73 -11.06 -20.72 -13.68
CA ASP A 73 -9.79 -20.67 -12.93
C ASP A 73 -8.55 -20.18 -13.71
N VAL A 74 -8.73 -19.76 -14.96
CA VAL A 74 -7.70 -19.12 -15.78
C VAL A 74 -7.86 -17.60 -15.72
N TRP A 75 -6.75 -16.89 -15.51
CA TRP A 75 -6.71 -15.42 -15.56
C TRP A 75 -6.31 -14.94 -16.95
N MET A 76 -7.20 -14.17 -17.58
CA MET A 76 -6.91 -13.44 -18.81
C MET A 76 -6.65 -11.97 -18.49
N LEU A 77 -5.46 -11.47 -18.81
CA LEU A 77 -5.08 -10.07 -18.62
C LEU A 77 -5.14 -9.31 -19.95
N THR A 78 -5.90 -8.23 -19.98
CA THR A 78 -6.00 -7.31 -21.13
C THR A 78 -5.44 -5.96 -20.74
N ILE A 79 -4.44 -5.49 -21.48
CA ILE A 79 -3.89 -4.15 -21.31
C ILE A 79 -4.89 -3.17 -21.92
N LYS A 80 -5.48 -2.28 -21.12
CA LYS A 80 -6.33 -1.18 -21.63
C LYS A 80 -5.48 -0.01 -22.09
N CYS A 81 -4.48 0.36 -21.30
CA CYS A 81 -3.50 1.39 -21.64
C CYS A 81 -2.14 0.98 -21.09
N GLY A 82 -1.14 0.87 -21.98
CA GLY A 82 0.23 0.47 -21.64
C GLY A 82 1.17 1.65 -21.39
N GLU A 83 0.69 2.89 -21.53
CA GLU A 83 1.54 4.08 -21.46
C GLU A 83 1.55 4.71 -20.07
N HIS A 84 2.73 5.22 -19.69
CA HIS A 84 2.92 6.02 -18.48
C HIS A 84 3.19 7.47 -18.86
N ASN A 85 2.62 8.40 -18.08
CA ASN A 85 2.84 9.85 -18.25
C ASN A 85 3.93 10.39 -17.30
N HIS A 86 4.76 9.51 -16.77
CA HIS A 86 5.81 9.83 -15.83
C HIS A 86 6.97 8.84 -16.00
N GLU A 87 8.15 9.23 -15.53
CA GLU A 87 9.31 8.35 -15.54
C GLU A 87 9.17 7.19 -14.53
N PRO A 88 9.81 6.04 -14.78
CA PRO A 88 9.92 4.96 -13.80
C PRO A 88 10.55 5.44 -12.49
N SER A 89 10.11 4.85 -11.36
CA SER A 89 10.73 5.14 -10.07
C SER A 89 12.09 4.44 -9.98
N GLN A 90 13.07 5.11 -9.39
CA GLN A 90 14.43 4.57 -9.28
C GLN A 90 14.56 3.63 -8.08
N GLU A 91 13.87 3.96 -6.98
CA GLU A 91 14.00 3.24 -5.72
C GLU A 91 12.70 2.55 -5.33
N MET A 92 12.81 1.35 -4.75
CA MET A 92 11.64 0.67 -4.16
C MET A 92 10.98 1.48 -3.05
N SER A 93 11.75 2.36 -2.39
CA SER A 93 11.25 3.25 -1.33
C SER A 93 10.27 4.30 -1.83
N ASP A 94 10.33 4.60 -3.13
CA ASP A 94 9.38 5.51 -3.74
C ASP A 94 7.99 4.91 -3.72
N HIS A 95 7.82 3.61 -3.92
CA HIS A 95 6.51 2.99 -3.96
C HIS A 95 5.86 2.94 -2.57
N PRO A 96 4.70 3.60 -2.34
CA PRO A 96 4.03 3.60 -1.04
C PRO A 96 3.63 2.20 -0.58
N SER A 97 3.29 1.36 -1.54
CA SER A 97 2.93 -0.04 -1.33
C SER A 97 4.11 -0.85 -0.83
N CYS A 98 5.34 -0.66 -1.33
CA CYS A 98 6.55 -1.35 -0.88
C CYS A 98 6.93 -1.02 0.57
N ARG A 99 6.52 0.14 1.08
CA ARG A 99 6.73 0.56 2.48
C ARG A 99 5.63 0.09 3.45
N ARG A 100 4.74 -0.79 3.01
CA ARG A 100 3.75 -1.43 3.90
C ARG A 100 4.42 -2.56 4.65
N PHE A 101 4.15 -2.60 5.95
CA PHE A 101 4.56 -3.70 6.81
C PHE A 101 3.67 -4.92 6.58
N THR A 102 4.24 -6.11 6.75
CA THR A 102 3.48 -7.37 6.78
C THR A 102 2.65 -7.46 8.06
N GLU A 103 1.75 -8.43 8.14
CA GLU A 103 0.93 -8.63 9.34
C GLU A 103 1.79 -8.97 10.55
N GLU A 104 2.81 -9.81 10.39
CA GLU A 104 3.76 -10.19 11.43
C GLU A 104 4.58 -8.99 11.92
N GLU A 105 5.00 -8.12 10.99
CA GLU A 105 5.71 -6.87 11.33
C GLU A 105 4.78 -5.90 12.07
N VAL A 106 3.50 -5.82 11.70
CA VAL A 106 2.49 -4.99 12.40
C VAL A 106 2.24 -5.52 13.82
N LEU A 107 2.18 -6.83 14.02
CA LEU A 107 2.07 -7.43 15.36
C LEU A 107 3.27 -7.05 16.22
N LEU A 108 4.49 -7.15 15.69
CA LEU A 108 5.68 -6.70 16.42
C LEU A 108 5.62 -5.20 16.75
N ILE A 109 5.17 -4.35 15.82
CA ILE A 109 5.00 -2.91 16.07
C ILE A 109 3.97 -2.68 17.18
N ARG A 110 2.89 -3.47 17.24
CA ARG A 110 1.86 -3.40 18.28
C ARG A 110 2.44 -3.75 19.64
N ASP A 111 3.12 -4.89 19.77
CA ASP A 111 3.71 -5.34 21.04
C ASP A 111 4.73 -4.33 21.57
N MET A 112 5.62 -3.85 20.71
CA MET A 112 6.60 -2.84 21.09
C MET A 112 5.96 -1.47 21.38
N THR A 113 4.80 -1.18 20.77
CA THR A 113 4.03 0.03 21.05
C THR A 113 3.42 -0.02 22.44
N VAL A 114 2.83 -1.15 22.83
CA VAL A 114 2.31 -1.40 24.19
C VAL A 114 3.44 -1.34 25.21
N ALA A 115 4.62 -1.89 24.89
CA ALA A 115 5.82 -1.79 25.72
C ALA A 115 6.48 -0.39 25.74
N GLY A 116 5.81 0.64 25.22
CA GLY A 116 6.26 2.04 25.29
C GLY A 116 7.50 2.37 24.45
N LYS A 117 7.94 1.49 23.53
CA LYS A 117 9.18 1.69 22.77
C LYS A 117 9.06 2.84 21.77
N ARG A 118 10.19 3.53 21.56
CA ARG A 118 10.28 4.65 20.60
C ARG A 118 10.33 4.11 19.16
N PRO A 119 9.77 4.83 18.15
CA PRO A 119 9.77 4.37 16.75
C PRO A 119 11.14 3.98 16.19
N ARG A 120 12.21 4.67 16.60
CA ARG A 120 13.59 4.31 16.20
C ARG A 120 14.02 2.93 16.70
N GLN A 121 13.62 2.54 17.92
CA GLN A 121 13.92 1.23 18.48
C GLN A 121 13.11 0.14 17.79
N ILE A 122 11.83 0.42 17.49
CA ILE A 122 10.96 -0.48 16.74
C ILE A 122 11.53 -0.72 15.33
N LEU A 123 11.92 0.36 14.63
CA LEU A 123 12.54 0.25 13.31
C LEU A 123 13.83 -0.57 13.35
N LYS A 124 14.66 -0.41 14.39
CA LYS A 124 15.88 -1.21 14.55
C LYS A 124 15.54 -2.70 14.68
N ALA A 125 14.56 -3.05 15.52
CA ALA A 125 14.12 -4.44 15.69
C ALA A 125 13.54 -5.03 14.39
N LEU A 126 12.76 -4.24 13.65
CA LEU A 126 12.22 -4.65 12.35
C LEU A 126 13.35 -4.92 11.34
N LYS A 127 14.35 -4.02 11.25
CA LYS A 127 15.51 -4.21 10.36
C LYS A 127 16.41 -5.37 10.75
N GLN A 128 16.47 -5.72 12.04
CA GLN A 128 17.21 -6.91 12.50
C GLN A 128 16.55 -8.20 12.03
N ARG A 129 15.22 -8.26 12.00
CA ARG A 129 14.47 -9.42 11.47
C ARG A 129 14.42 -9.45 9.95
N ASN A 130 14.30 -8.27 9.34
CA ASN A 130 14.19 -8.10 7.89
C ASN A 130 15.19 -7.02 7.41
N PRO A 131 16.43 -7.41 7.03
CA PRO A 131 17.43 -6.47 6.54
C PRO A 131 17.03 -5.75 5.24
N SER A 132 16.13 -6.35 4.44
CA SER A 132 15.62 -5.78 3.18
C SER A 132 14.49 -4.75 3.38
N LEU A 133 14.15 -4.44 4.63
CA LEU A 133 13.06 -3.51 4.94
C LEU A 133 13.37 -2.09 4.44
N VAL A 134 12.54 -1.64 3.50
CA VAL A 134 12.63 -0.31 2.85
C VAL A 134 11.92 0.78 3.67
N SER A 135 11.05 0.41 4.61
CA SER A 135 10.26 1.34 5.43
C SER A 135 11.10 2.22 6.34
N ASP A 136 10.66 3.46 6.56
CA ASP A 136 11.33 4.44 7.41
C ASP A 136 10.65 4.59 8.80
N SER A 137 11.21 5.48 9.64
CA SER A 137 10.64 5.74 10.97
C SER A 137 9.27 6.46 10.93
N ARG A 138 8.97 7.17 9.84
CA ARG A 138 7.67 7.82 9.62
C ARG A 138 6.61 6.78 9.27
N ASN A 139 6.95 5.72 8.54
CA ASN A 139 6.06 4.56 8.34
C ASN A 139 5.67 3.93 9.68
N VAL A 140 6.64 3.69 10.57
CA VAL A 140 6.38 3.16 11.91
C VAL A 140 5.48 4.10 12.72
N TYR A 141 5.73 5.42 12.66
CA TYR A 141 4.88 6.40 13.34
C TYR A 141 3.43 6.34 12.87
N ASN A 142 3.20 6.21 11.56
CA ASN A 142 1.86 6.12 10.97
C ASN A 142 1.12 4.86 11.43
N VAL A 143 1.80 3.70 11.47
CA VAL A 143 1.21 2.46 12.00
C VAL A 143 0.91 2.59 13.48
N LYS A 144 1.84 3.12 14.28
CA LYS A 144 1.62 3.37 15.71
C LYS A 144 0.43 4.29 15.95
N ALA A 145 0.26 5.33 15.13
CA ALA A 145 -0.89 6.23 15.19
C ALA A 145 -2.20 5.57 14.72
N LYS A 146 -2.14 4.57 13.85
CA LYS A 146 -3.29 3.74 13.48
C LYS A 146 -3.70 2.83 14.64
N ILE A 147 -2.75 2.09 15.23
CA ILE A 147 -2.98 1.20 16.38
C ILE A 147 -3.59 1.96 17.56
N ARG A 148 -3.08 3.15 17.90
CA ARG A 148 -3.66 3.97 18.98
C ARG A 148 -5.12 4.36 18.71
N ARG A 149 -5.48 4.68 17.47
CA ARG A 149 -6.86 5.03 17.11
C ARG A 149 -7.78 3.83 17.22
N GLU A 150 -7.30 2.64 16.83
CA GLU A 150 -8.05 1.39 16.92
C GLU A 150 -8.29 0.99 18.38
N MET A 151 -7.29 1.16 19.25
CA MET A 151 -7.41 0.92 20.69
C MET A 151 -8.47 1.81 21.35
N SER A 152 -8.47 3.11 21.03
CA SER A 152 -9.47 4.06 21.56
C SER A 152 -10.90 3.80 21.05
N SER A 153 -11.07 3.11 19.92
CA SER A 153 -12.39 2.67 19.45
C SER A 153 -12.85 1.36 20.09
N SER A 154 -11.94 0.48 20.48
CA SER A 154 -12.27 -0.80 21.14
C SER A 154 -12.57 -0.68 22.64
N GLU A 155 -12.24 0.45 23.28
CA GLU A 155 -12.56 0.72 24.69
C GLU A 155 -14.02 1.18 24.92
N GLN A 156 -14.84 1.32 23.85
CA GLN A 156 -16.25 1.69 23.97
C GLN A 156 -17.23 0.50 24.03
N ASP A 157 -16.77 -0.74 23.81
CA ASP A 157 -17.65 -1.94 23.77
C ASP A 157 -17.56 -2.84 25.01
N THR A 158 -16.66 -2.60 25.97
CA THR A 158 -16.55 -3.42 27.20
C THR A 158 -17.17 -2.77 28.45
N GLY A 159 -17.90 -1.66 28.29
CA GLY A 159 -18.48 -0.88 29.38
C GLY A 159 -19.96 -1.15 29.66
N PHE A 160 -20.51 -2.30 29.27
CA PHE A 160 -21.93 -2.61 29.48
C PHE A 160 -22.21 -4.12 29.68
N ILE A 161 -21.61 -4.74 30.69
CA ILE A 161 -22.22 -5.93 31.33
C ILE A 161 -22.05 -5.80 32.85
N ALA A 162 -23.19 -5.53 33.48
CA ALA A 162 -23.66 -5.81 34.86
C ALA A 162 -22.69 -5.61 36.04
#